data_AF-A0ABD5ZRB7-F1
#
_entry.id   AF-A0ABD5ZRB7-F1
#
_cell.length_a   1.000
_cell.length_b   1.000
_cell.length_c   1.000
_cell.angle_alpha   90.00
_cell.angle_beta   90.00
_cell.angle_gamma   90.00
#
_symmetry.space_group_name_H-M   'P 1'
#
loop_
_entity.id
_entity.type
_entity.pdbx_description
1 polymer ?
#
loop_
_entity_poly.entity_id
_entity_poly.type
_entity_poly.pdbx_seq_one_letter_code
_entity_poly.pdbx_strand_id
1 'polypeptide(L)' 'MTDDAVERFVADAERAYEEYEQGYADADATLRVLRSHLDRLEAELDE' A
#
# COMPACT_ATOMS: atom_id res chain seq x y z
N MET A 1 9.48 -13.46 -6.43
CA MET A 1 8.17 -13.14 -7.04
C MET A 1 7.20 -12.73 -5.95
N THR A 2 6.65 -13.67 -5.17
CA THR A 2 5.75 -13.34 -4.05
C THR A 2 6.45 -12.56 -2.93
N ASP A 3 7.68 -12.94 -2.58
CA ASP A 3 8.47 -12.24 -1.55
C ASP A 3 8.70 -10.77 -1.94
N ASP A 4 9.17 -10.52 -3.17
CA ASP A 4 9.34 -9.17 -3.72
C ASP A 4 8.02 -8.36 -3.75
N ALA A 5 6.90 -9.02 -4.05
CA ALA A 5 5.58 -8.37 -4.07
C ALA A 5 5.11 -7.98 -2.67
N VAL A 6 5.37 -8.82 -1.67
CA VAL A 6 5.09 -8.54 -0.26
C VAL A 6 5.98 -7.42 0.26
N GLU A 7 7.29 -7.46 -0.01
CA GLU A 7 8.24 -6.40 0.38
C GLU A 7 7.82 -5.04 -0.20
N ARG A 8 7.42 -5.01 -1.48
CA ARG A 8 6.90 -3.81 -2.14
C ARG A 8 5.63 -3.30 -1.48
N PHE A 9 4.67 -4.19 -1.17
CA PHE A 9 3.43 -3.80 -0.49
C PHE A 9 3.70 -3.18 0.89
N VAL A 10 4.62 -3.78 1.67
CA VAL A 10 4.98 -3.25 2.99
C VAL A 10 5.58 -1.85 2.87
N ALA A 11 6.53 -1.64 1.96
CA ALA A 11 7.15 -0.34 1.74
C ALA A 11 6.14 0.73 1.28
N ASP A 12 5.24 0.36 0.36
CA ASP A 12 4.17 1.25 -0.11
C ASP A 12 3.20 1.61 1.03
N ALA A 13 2.84 0.65 1.89
CA ALA A 13 1.96 0.88 3.03
C ALA A 13 2.60 1.79 4.08
N GLU A 14 3.87 1.56 4.44
CA GLU A 14 4.61 2.43 5.37
C GLU A 14 4.66 3.86 4.88
N ARG A 15 4.90 4.07 3.58
CA ARG A 15 4.87 5.40 2.97
C ARG A 15 3.51 6.07 3.08
N ALA A 16 2.42 5.33 2.82
CA ALA A 16 1.07 5.88 2.92
C ALA A 16 0.72 6.31 4.37
N TYR A 17 1.23 5.58 5.37
CA TYR A 17 1.13 5.98 6.77
C TYR A 17 1.97 7.22 7.07
N GLU A 18 3.21 7.27 6.59
CA GLU A 18 4.09 8.42 6.81
C GLU A 18 3.52 9.71 6.17
N GLU A 19 2.88 9.61 5.01
CA GLU A 19 2.16 10.72 4.37
C GLU A 19 0.93 11.17 5.19
N TYR A 20 0.21 10.23 5.81
CA TYR A 20 -0.89 10.54 6.73
C TYR A 20 -0.40 11.22 8.01
N GLU A 21 0.64 10.68 8.65
CA GLU A 21 1.20 11.21 9.90
C GLU A 21 1.79 12.61 9.73
N GLN A 22 2.37 12.89 8.56
CA GLN A 22 2.84 14.23 8.19
C GLN A 22 1.70 15.19 7.82
N GLY A 23 0.46 14.70 7.73
CA GLY A 23 -0.71 15.50 7.35
C GLY A 23 -0.80 15.83 5.87
N TYR A 24 -0.05 15.12 5.01
CA TYR A 24 -0.13 15.26 3.55
C TYR A 24 -1.36 14.56 2.95
N ALA A 25 -1.92 13.58 3.67
CA ALA A 25 -3.14 12.88 3.28
C ALA A 25 -4.12 12.81 4.45
N ASP A 26 -5.42 12.86 4.14
CA ASP A 26 -6.47 12.52 5.09
C ASP A 26 -6.71 10.99 5.13
N ALA A 27 -7.44 10.54 6.16
CA ALA A 27 -7.67 9.12 6.40
C ALA A 27 -8.36 8.41 5.22
N ASP A 28 -9.30 9.08 4.53
CA ASP A 28 -9.98 8.48 3.38
C ASP A 28 -9.03 8.35 2.18
N ALA A 29 -8.17 9.34 1.95
CA ALA A 29 -7.14 9.27 0.94
C ALA A 29 -6.15 8.12 1.22
N THR A 30 -5.66 7.99 2.46
CA THR A 30 -4.77 6.91 2.87
C THR A 30 -5.41 5.54 2.68
N LEU A 31 -6.67 5.36 3.06
CA LEU A 31 -7.38 4.09 2.88
C LEU A 31 -7.55 3.72 1.40
N ARG A 32 -7.82 4.68 0.51
CA ARG A 32 -7.89 4.42 -0.94
C ARG A 32 -6.55 3.98 -1.50
N VAL A 33 -5.46 4.60 -1.08
CA VAL A 33 -4.10 4.24 -1.50
C VAL A 33 -3.76 2.82 -1.04
N LEU A 34 -3.96 2.52 0.24
CA LEU A 34 -3.73 1.17 0.80
C LEU A 34 -4.59 0.11 0.07
N ARG A 35 -5.85 0.43 -0.25
CA ARG A 35 -6.70 -0.47 -1.02
C ARG A 35 -6.13 -0.76 -2.39
N SER A 36 -5.63 0.25 -3.10
CA SER A 36 -5.00 0.06 -4.40
C SER A 36 -3.72 -0.79 -4.33
N HIS A 37 -2.90 -0.65 -3.28
CA HIS A 37 -1.73 -1.50 -3.08
C HIS A 37 -2.12 -2.94 -2.75
N LEU A 38 -3.20 -3.14 -1.99
CA LEU A 38 -3.73 -4.46 -1.68
C LEU A 38 -4.25 -5.16 -2.94
N ASP A 39 -5.07 -4.48 -3.75
CA ASP A 39 -5.61 -5.04 -4.99
C ASP A 39 -4.47 -5.46 -5.95
N ARG A 40 -3.35 -4.72 -5.96
CA ARG A 40 -2.14 -5.09 -6.71
C ARG A 40 -1.47 -6.35 -6.15
N LEU A 41 -1.34 -6.46 -4.83
CA LEU A 41 -0.74 -7.63 -4.20
C LEU A 41 -1.60 -8.89 -4.46
N GLU A 42 -2.92 -8.76 -4.37
CA GLU A 42 -3.87 -9.84 -4.70
C GLU A 42 -3.69 -10.31 -6.15
N ALA A 43 -3.61 -9.38 -7.11
CA ALA A 43 -3.37 -9.72 -8.52
C ALA A 43 -2.08 -10.53 -8.72
N GLU A 44 -0.98 -10.15 -8.06
CA GLU A 44 0.31 -10.84 -8.22
C GLU A 44 0.38 -12.18 -7.47
N LEU A 45 -0.55 -12.42 -6.52
CA LEU A 45 -0.70 -13.71 -5.84
C LEU A 45 -1.55 -14.70 -6.64
N ASP A 46 -2.46 -14.19 -7.48
CA ASP A 46 -3.32 -14.98 -8.35
C ASP A 46 -2.64 -15.38 -9.69
N GLU A 47 -1.45 -14.83 -9.98
CA GLU A 47 -0.58 -15.15 -11.13
C GLU A 47 0.39 -16.32 -10.86
#